data_AF-A0A7J2HL85-F1
#
_entry.id   AF-A0A7J2HL85-F1
#
_cell.length_a   1.000
_cell.length_b   1.000
_cell.length_c   1.000
_cell.angle_alpha   90.00
_cell.angle_beta   90.00
_cell.angle_gamma   90.00
#
_symmetry.space_group_name_H-M   'P 1'
#
loop_
_entity.id
_entity.type
_entity.pdbx_description
1 polymer ?
#
loop_
_entity_poly.entity_id
_entity_poly.type
_entity_poly.pdbx_seq_one_letter_code
_entity_poly.pdbx_strand_id
1 'polypeptide(L)'
;MIESIFRARIFRDYRFWLMILTIGVLAMKIVIIPYPWPKLSPEECITPPLKTECALIFDEAHYIPAARRLLRGEAVNNEHPPLSKALMILGILIFGDNPYGWRTFITVTGAISIYLLGRIGYEISKDEKLALIAAS
;
A
#
# COMPACT_ATOMS: atom_id res chain seq x y z
N MET A 1 -3.40 11.97 -39.64
CA MET A 1 -1.93 12.07 -39.72
C MET A 1 -1.28 12.40 -38.38
N ILE A 2 -1.90 13.23 -37.51
CA ILE A 2 -1.39 13.52 -36.15
C ILE A 2 -1.55 12.31 -35.20
N GLU A 3 -2.63 11.54 -35.36
CA GLU A 3 -2.95 10.31 -34.61
C GLU A 3 -1.89 9.19 -34.70
N SER A 4 -1.19 9.02 -35.83
CA SER A 4 -0.23 7.91 -36.01
C SER A 4 1.16 8.23 -35.47
N ILE A 5 1.55 9.52 -35.43
CA ILE A 5 2.87 9.97 -34.96
C ILE A 5 2.93 9.96 -33.43
N PHE A 6 1.85 10.36 -32.76
CA PHE A 6 1.78 10.37 -31.29
C PHE A 6 1.75 8.95 -30.71
N ARG A 7 1.07 8.02 -31.41
CA ARG A 7 0.95 6.61 -31.05
C ARG A 7 2.33 5.94 -30.97
N ALA A 8 3.22 6.17 -31.94
CA ALA A 8 4.51 5.48 -32.00
C ALA A 8 5.54 5.93 -30.93
N ARG A 9 5.47 7.17 -30.44
CA ARG A 9 6.43 7.70 -29.46
C ARG A 9 6.04 7.38 -28.02
N ILE A 10 4.75 7.38 -27.71
CA ILE A 10 4.25 7.16 -26.35
C ILE A 10 4.42 5.69 -25.91
N PHE A 11 4.22 4.73 -26.82
CA PHE A 11 4.41 3.30 -26.56
C PHE A 11 5.88 2.88 -26.51
N ARG A 12 6.82 3.78 -26.82
CA ARG A 12 8.26 3.53 -26.78
C ARG A 12 8.94 4.17 -25.56
N ASP A 13 8.21 4.95 -24.78
CA ASP A 13 8.73 5.52 -23.53
C ASP A 13 8.61 4.49 -22.40
N TYR A 14 9.73 4.12 -21.79
CA TYR A 14 9.75 3.22 -20.63
C TYR A 14 8.91 3.75 -19.47
N ARG A 15 8.76 5.08 -19.33
CA ARG A 15 7.95 5.70 -18.28
C ARG A 15 6.48 5.37 -18.44
N PHE A 16 5.99 5.29 -19.68
CA PHE A 16 4.62 4.91 -19.97
C PHE A 16 4.35 3.47 -19.50
N TRP A 17 5.23 2.54 -19.84
CA TRP A 17 5.13 1.15 -19.39
C TRP A 17 5.30 0.99 -17.89
N LEU A 18 6.20 1.75 -17.26
CA LEU A 18 6.38 1.77 -15.81
C LEU A 18 5.13 2.29 -15.09
N MET A 19 4.46 3.31 -15.65
CA MET A 19 3.17 3.78 -15.13
C MET A 19 2.08 2.72 -15.28
N ILE A 20 1.99 2.05 -16.44
CA ILE A 20 1.05 0.94 -16.64
C ILE A 20 1.28 -0.17 -15.62
N LEU A 21 2.53 -0.59 -15.42
CA LEU A 21 2.89 -1.61 -14.43
C LEU A 21 2.46 -1.19 -13.02
N THR A 22 2.81 0.03 -12.63
CA THR A 22 2.49 0.57 -11.30
C THR A 22 0.97 0.64 -11.08
N ILE A 23 0.22 1.15 -12.05
CA ILE A 23 -1.25 1.24 -11.99
C ILE A 23 -1.87 -0.16 -11.97
N GLY A 24 -1.35 -1.10 -12.77
CA GLY A 24 -1.81 -2.49 -12.80
C GLY A 24 -1.63 -3.18 -11.44
N VAL A 25 -0.46 -3.04 -10.82
CA VAL A 25 -0.20 -3.59 -9.48
C VAL A 25 -1.05 -2.91 -8.42
N LEU A 26 -1.21 -1.58 -8.48
CA LEU A 26 -2.08 -0.85 -7.56
C LEU A 26 -3.53 -1.33 -7.68
N ALA A 27 -4.06 -1.46 -8.88
CA ALA A 27 -5.42 -1.95 -9.13
C ALA A 27 -5.61 -3.37 -8.59
N MET A 28 -4.65 -4.28 -8.86
CA MET A 28 -4.67 -5.63 -8.30
C MET A 28 -4.68 -5.62 -6.77
N LYS A 29 -3.84 -4.79 -6.14
CA LYS A 29 -3.81 -4.70 -4.67
C LYS A 29 -5.10 -4.13 -4.10
N ILE A 30 -5.69 -3.11 -4.73
CA ILE A 30 -6.97 -2.52 -4.29
C ILE A 30 -8.09 -3.58 -4.27
N VAL A 31 -8.12 -4.48 -5.24
CA VAL A 31 -9.09 -5.59 -5.28
C VAL A 31 -8.91 -6.56 -4.10
N ILE A 32 -7.67 -6.72 -3.62
CA ILE A 32 -7.33 -7.66 -2.53
C ILE A 32 -7.55 -7.05 -1.14
N ILE A 33 -7.49 -5.71 -0.99
CA ILE A 33 -7.66 -4.99 0.29
C ILE A 33 -8.79 -5.55 1.19
N PRO A 34 -10.04 -5.76 0.72
CA PRO A 34 -11.12 -6.18 1.60
C PRO A 34 -10.98 -7.62 2.12
N TYR A 35 -10.08 -8.43 1.56
CA TYR A 35 -9.94 -9.82 1.93
C TYR A 35 -8.75 -10.03 2.90
N PRO A 36 -8.95 -10.69 4.06
CA PRO A 36 -10.20 -11.13 4.66
C PRO A 36 -10.94 -9.97 5.37
N TRP A 37 -12.27 -10.10 5.47
CA TRP A 37 -13.13 -9.12 6.13
C TRP A 37 -13.47 -9.54 7.58
N PRO A 38 -13.37 -8.65 8.57
CA PRO A 38 -13.64 -8.97 9.98
C PRO A 38 -15.12 -9.25 10.23
N LYS A 39 -15.41 -10.22 11.11
CA LYS A 39 -16.77 -10.50 11.60
C LYS A 39 -17.05 -9.87 12.96
N LEU A 40 -16.00 -9.65 13.75
CA LEU A 40 -16.08 -9.02 15.07
C LEU A 40 -15.95 -7.50 14.96
N SER A 41 -16.41 -6.82 16.01
CA SER A 41 -16.26 -5.37 16.12
C SER A 41 -14.79 -4.98 16.32
N PRO A 42 -14.35 -3.79 15.87
CA PRO A 42 -12.97 -3.35 16.05
C PRO A 42 -12.51 -3.27 17.51
N GLU A 43 -13.44 -3.03 18.44
CA GLU A 43 -13.20 -2.86 19.87
C GLU A 43 -12.78 -4.16 20.55
N GLU A 44 -13.38 -5.28 20.13
CA GLU A 44 -13.03 -6.63 20.61
C GLU A 44 -11.66 -7.09 20.11
N CYS A 45 -11.13 -6.43 19.07
CA CYS A 45 -9.89 -6.78 18.38
C CYS A 45 -8.73 -5.85 18.78
N ILE A 46 -8.63 -5.47 20.06
CA ILE A 46 -7.57 -4.58 20.58
C ILE A 46 -6.67 -5.28 21.59
N THR A 47 -7.22 -6.17 22.42
CA THR A 47 -6.47 -6.85 23.48
C THR A 47 -6.21 -8.30 23.13
N PRO A 48 -4.97 -8.81 23.29
CA PRO A 48 -4.71 -10.23 23.14
C PRO A 48 -5.40 -11.04 24.26
N PRO A 49 -5.80 -12.31 24.00
CA PRO A 49 -5.63 -13.04 22.74
C PRO A 49 -6.63 -12.60 21.65
N LEU A 50 -6.12 -12.34 20.45
CA LEU A 50 -6.95 -11.95 19.30
C LEU A 50 -7.60 -13.20 18.68
N LYS A 51 -8.89 -13.10 18.37
CA LYS A 51 -9.65 -14.15 17.69
C LYS A 51 -9.39 -14.11 16.19
N THR A 52 -9.46 -15.26 15.53
CA THR A 52 -9.33 -15.39 14.06
C THR A 52 -10.40 -14.60 13.30
N GLU A 53 -11.56 -14.38 13.92
CA GLU A 53 -12.68 -13.60 13.38
C GLU A 53 -12.39 -12.09 13.24
N CYS A 54 -11.30 -11.60 13.86
CA CYS A 54 -10.79 -10.24 13.64
C CYS A 54 -10.19 -10.04 12.24
N ALA A 55 -9.96 -11.12 11.48
CA ALA A 55 -9.45 -11.08 10.10
C ALA A 55 -8.12 -10.29 9.95
N LEU A 56 -7.29 -10.28 11.00
CA LEU A 56 -5.96 -9.69 11.00
C LEU A 56 -4.94 -10.75 10.57
N ILE A 57 -4.10 -10.41 9.59
CA ILE A 57 -3.07 -11.31 9.06
C ILE A 57 -1.70 -10.94 9.64
N PHE A 58 -1.01 -11.92 10.24
CA PHE A 58 0.39 -11.79 10.68
C PHE A 58 0.60 -10.53 11.55
N ASP A 59 1.43 -9.60 11.12
CA ASP A 59 1.77 -8.37 11.85
C ASP A 59 0.60 -7.38 11.97
N GLU A 60 -0.48 -7.52 11.20
CA GLU A 60 -1.70 -6.74 11.41
C GLU A 60 -2.27 -6.96 12.82
N ALA A 61 -2.06 -8.15 13.39
CA ALA A 61 -2.43 -8.47 14.78
C ALA A 61 -1.68 -7.61 15.81
N HIS A 62 -0.56 -6.97 15.44
CA HIS A 62 0.21 -6.09 16.32
C HIS A 62 0.01 -4.62 15.96
N TYR A 63 0.06 -4.27 14.67
CA TYR A 63 -0.02 -2.87 14.24
C TYR A 63 -1.43 -2.28 14.31
N ILE A 64 -2.48 -3.05 13.99
CA ILE A 64 -3.85 -2.53 14.01
C ILE A 64 -4.33 -2.26 15.44
N PRO A 65 -4.14 -3.16 16.42
CA PRO A 65 -4.42 -2.85 17.82
C PRO A 65 -3.59 -1.67 18.34
N ALA A 66 -2.33 -1.56 17.94
CA ALA A 66 -1.49 -0.43 18.33
C ALA A 66 -2.01 0.90 17.76
N ALA A 67 -2.44 0.93 16.50
CA ALA A 67 -3.05 2.11 15.88
C ALA A 67 -4.35 2.52 16.59
N ARG A 68 -5.20 1.56 16.96
CA ARG A 68 -6.43 1.80 17.73
C ARG A 68 -6.17 2.35 19.13
N ARG A 69 -5.16 1.83 19.83
CA ARG A 69 -4.74 2.34 21.14
C ARG A 69 -4.14 3.74 21.05
N LEU A 70 -3.34 4.02 20.03
CA LEU A 70 -2.83 5.36 19.75
C LEU A 70 -3.96 6.37 19.47
N LEU A 71 -5.01 5.97 18.75
CA LEU A 71 -6.22 6.79 18.58
C LEU A 71 -6.92 7.13 19.91
N ARG A 72 -6.78 6.29 20.93
CA ARG A 72 -7.30 6.51 22.29
C ARG A 72 -6.35 7.31 23.18
N GLY A 73 -5.20 7.75 22.64
CA GLY A 73 -4.18 8.50 23.39
C GLY A 73 -3.22 7.63 24.21
N GLU A 74 -3.23 6.30 24.01
CA GLU A 74 -2.30 5.40 24.69
C GLU A 74 -0.97 5.31 23.91
N ALA A 75 0.14 5.66 24.55
CA ALA A 75 1.48 5.55 23.94
C ALA A 75 1.94 4.08 23.95
N VAL A 76 1.69 3.36 22.85
CA VAL A 76 2.03 1.94 22.70
C VAL A 76 2.93 1.67 21.50
N ASN A 77 3.76 0.64 21.63
CA ASN A 77 4.68 0.17 20.59
C ASN A 77 5.70 1.27 20.19
N ASN A 78 6.37 1.89 21.16
CA ASN A 78 7.30 2.99 20.87
C ASN A 78 8.64 2.50 20.27
N GLU A 79 8.85 1.19 20.18
CA GLU A 79 9.99 0.54 19.55
C GLU A 79 10.07 0.75 18.02
N HIS A 80 8.93 1.06 17.37
CA HIS A 80 8.87 1.29 15.94
C HIS A 80 8.56 2.75 15.59
N PRO A 81 9.14 3.28 14.49
CA PRO A 81 8.85 4.63 14.03
C PRO A 81 7.33 4.88 13.84
N PRO A 82 6.82 6.07 14.17
CA PRO A 82 5.38 6.33 14.23
C PRO A 82 4.73 6.50 12.85
N LEU A 83 5.52 6.69 11.77
CA LEU A 83 5.01 7.06 10.46
C LEU A 83 4.02 6.03 9.88
N SER A 84 4.33 4.73 10.00
CA SER A 84 3.45 3.67 9.49
C SER A 84 2.11 3.67 10.22
N LYS A 85 2.13 3.80 11.55
CA LYS A 85 0.93 3.87 12.38
C LYS A 85 0.14 5.14 12.10
N ALA A 86 0.80 6.28 11.89
CA ALA A 86 0.14 7.52 11.52
C ALA A 86 -0.62 7.40 10.18
N LEU A 87 -0.03 6.72 9.19
CA LEU A 87 -0.71 6.43 7.91
C LEU A 87 -1.89 5.47 8.08
N MET A 88 -1.77 4.45 8.91
CA MET A 88 -2.89 3.54 9.25
C MET A 88 -4.02 4.31 9.95
N ILE A 89 -3.68 5.14 10.93
CA ILE A 89 -4.64 5.99 11.66
C ILE A 89 -5.35 6.94 10.70
N LEU A 90 -4.61 7.61 9.82
CA LEU A 90 -5.19 8.48 8.80
C LEU A 90 -6.19 7.72 7.90
N GLY A 91 -5.85 6.50 7.50
CA GLY A 91 -6.72 5.64 6.73
C GLY A 91 -7.98 5.23 7.49
N ILE A 92 -7.85 4.85 8.77
CA ILE A 92 -8.98 4.56 9.65
C ILE A 92 -9.90 5.78 9.80
N LEU A 93 -9.35 6.99 9.90
CA LEU A 93 -10.15 8.22 9.99
C LEU A 93 -10.91 8.56 8.70
N ILE A 94 -10.35 8.22 7.52
CA ILE A 94 -10.96 8.55 6.21
C ILE A 94 -11.94 7.47 5.75
N PHE A 95 -11.57 6.19 5.88
CA PHE A 95 -12.33 5.06 5.32
C PHE A 95 -13.01 4.19 6.39
N GLY A 96 -12.84 4.51 7.67
CA GLY A 96 -13.37 3.76 8.81
C GLY A 96 -12.43 2.68 9.32
N ASP A 97 -12.71 2.14 10.52
CA ASP A 97 -11.94 1.05 11.14
C ASP A 97 -12.30 -0.31 10.50
N ASN A 98 -11.87 -0.49 9.26
CA ASN A 98 -12.05 -1.69 8.44
C ASN A 98 -10.81 -1.93 7.54
N PRO A 99 -10.74 -3.05 6.78
CA PRO A 99 -9.62 -3.32 5.88
C PRO A 99 -9.24 -2.20 4.93
N TYR A 100 -10.21 -1.43 4.41
CA TYR A 100 -9.90 -0.26 3.58
C TYR A 100 -9.20 0.84 4.38
N GLY A 101 -9.64 1.08 5.62
CA GLY A 101 -8.98 2.05 6.50
C GLY A 101 -7.52 1.74 6.71
N TRP A 102 -7.20 0.55 7.20
CA TRP A 102 -5.83 0.27 7.60
C TRP A 102 -4.90 -0.21 6.48
N ARG A 103 -5.40 -0.73 5.33
CA ARG A 103 -4.54 -1.22 4.23
C ARG A 103 -4.35 -0.22 3.09
N THR A 104 -5.19 0.81 2.93
CA THR A 104 -5.16 1.69 1.74
C THR A 104 -3.85 2.45 1.59
N PHE A 105 -3.42 3.20 2.62
CA PHE A 105 -2.21 4.01 2.51
C PHE A 105 -0.95 3.17 2.34
N ILE A 106 -0.88 1.98 2.95
CA ILE A 106 0.23 1.02 2.78
C ILE A 106 0.27 0.49 1.34
N THR A 107 -0.91 0.22 0.78
CA THR A 107 -1.05 -0.24 -0.61
C THR A 107 -0.58 0.84 -1.59
N VAL A 108 -0.96 2.09 -1.37
CA VAL A 108 -0.57 3.24 -2.21
C VAL A 108 0.93 3.50 -2.12
N THR A 109 1.50 3.57 -0.92
CA THR A 109 2.95 3.80 -0.76
C THR A 109 3.77 2.66 -1.35
N GLY A 110 3.30 1.42 -1.23
CA GLY A 110 3.91 0.26 -1.88
C GLY A 110 3.77 0.22 -3.41
N ALA A 111 2.80 0.92 -4.00
CA ALA A 111 2.73 1.09 -5.45
C ALA A 111 3.67 2.22 -5.91
N ILE A 112 3.75 3.32 -5.15
CA ILE A 112 4.69 4.42 -5.43
C ILE A 112 6.14 3.92 -5.40
N SER A 113 6.48 3.01 -4.48
CA SER A 113 7.85 2.45 -4.41
C SER A 113 8.25 1.71 -5.69
N ILE A 114 7.33 1.02 -6.37
CA ILE A 114 7.59 0.33 -7.65
C ILE A 114 8.01 1.35 -8.73
N TYR A 115 7.26 2.44 -8.85
CA TYR A 115 7.58 3.51 -9.80
C TYR A 115 8.94 4.16 -9.46
N LEU A 116 9.18 4.44 -8.19
CA LEU A 116 10.45 5.04 -7.75
C LEU A 116 11.62 4.10 -7.99
N LEU A 117 11.47 2.80 -7.76
CA LEU A 117 12.51 1.80 -7.98
C LEU A 117 12.87 1.72 -9.47
N GLY A 118 11.88 1.71 -10.37
CA GLY A 118 12.15 1.77 -11.81
C GLY A 118 12.84 3.05 -12.24
N ARG A 119 12.49 4.20 -11.64
CA ARG A 119 13.16 5.48 -11.89
C ARG A 119 14.62 5.48 -11.41
N ILE A 120 14.89 4.92 -10.24
CA ILE A 120 16.24 4.77 -9.69
C ILE A 120 17.06 3.81 -10.57
N GLY A 121 16.47 2.67 -10.96
CA GLY A 121 17.10 1.70 -11.86
C GLY A 121 17.52 2.34 -13.17
N TYR A 122 16.65 3.15 -13.77
CA TYR A 122 16.99 3.94 -14.96
C TYR A 122 18.11 4.95 -14.70
N GLU A 123 18.09 5.65 -13.56
CA GLU A 123 19.09 6.69 -13.29
C GLU A 123 20.50 6.10 -13.11
N ILE A 124 20.59 4.89 -12.59
CA ILE A 124 21.85 4.15 -12.41
C ILE A 124 22.32 3.52 -13.73
N SER A 125 21.43 2.82 -14.46
CA SER A 125 21.82 2.04 -15.63
C SER A 125 21.82 2.83 -16.94
N LYS A 126 21.00 3.89 -17.02
CA LYS A 126 20.61 4.59 -18.26
C LYS A 126 20.02 3.65 -19.33
N ASP A 127 19.59 2.45 -18.93
CA ASP A 127 18.96 1.44 -19.78
C ASP A 127 17.49 1.26 -19.38
N GLU A 128 16.61 1.43 -20.37
CA GLU A 128 15.16 1.34 -20.23
C GLU A 128 14.66 -0.06 -19.84
N LYS A 129 15.30 -1.12 -20.34
CA LYS A 129 14.91 -2.50 -20.06
C LYS A 129 15.27 -2.89 -18.63
N LEU A 130 16.47 -2.49 -18.19
CA LEU A 130 16.92 -2.72 -16.82
C LEU A 130 16.04 -1.98 -15.81
N ALA A 131 15.57 -0.77 -16.15
CA ALA A 131 14.63 -0.02 -15.32
C ALA A 131 13.29 -0.75 -15.13
N LEU A 132 12.76 -1.36 -16.20
CA LEU A 132 11.51 -2.13 -16.15
C LEU A 132 11.68 -3.43 -15.37
N ILE A 133 12.77 -4.18 -15.61
CA ILE A 133 13.06 -5.43 -14.89
C ILE A 133 13.28 -5.18 -13.40
N ALA A 134 13.91 -4.06 -13.03
CA ALA A 134 14.10 -3.73 -11.62
C ALA A 134 12.79 -3.42 -10.88
N ALA A 135 11.75 -2.98 -11.61
CA ALA A 135 10.46 -2.60 -11.04
C ALA A 135 9.39 -3.71 -11.10
N SER A 136 9.61 -4.76 -11.91
CA SER A 136 8.73 -5.92 -12.06
C SER A 136 9.05 -7.03 -11.06
#